data_AF-A0A820KBT3-F1
#
_entry.id   AF-A0A820KBT3-F1
#
_cell.length_a   1.000
_cell.length_b   1.000
_cell.length_c   1.000
_cell.angle_alpha   90.00
_cell.angle_beta   90.00
_cell.angle_gamma   90.00
#
_symmetry.space_group_name_H-M   'P 1'
#
loop_
_entity.id
_entity.type
_entity.pdbx_description
1 polymer ?
#
loop_
_entity_poly.entity_id
_entity_poly.type
_entity_poly.pdbx_seq_one_letter_code
_entity_poly.pdbx_strand_id
1 'polypeptide(L)'
;MTSARQRLFSIDYHHEGGAHHWYIVPTREREILQEIIDHYKPSMCLDHGQLLIDPLILDKNHIRYHRVIQHPGELVVLSAGALAQSFTEDASWSESIAFALPSWIEEGHASVSVPRCQCNISQDFLPEIIDTSIFRPELIQRYITSHLNVTTDDESLTLKGS
;
A
#
# COMPACT_ATOMS: atom_id res chain seq x y z
N MET A 1 -0.54 -2.43 11.06
CA MET A 1 -0.52 -2.47 9.60
C MET A 1 -1.86 -2.01 9.09
N THR A 2 -1.84 -0.88 8.43
CA THR A 2 -2.91 -0.26 7.67
C THR A 2 -2.51 -0.26 6.20
N SER A 3 -3.51 -0.25 5.32
CA SER A 3 -3.36 -0.01 3.89
C SER A 3 -4.21 1.22 3.57
N ALA A 4 -3.85 1.97 2.52
CA ALA A 4 -4.80 2.91 1.96
C ALA A 4 -6.10 2.16 1.58
N ARG A 5 -7.25 2.83 1.74
CA ARG A 5 -8.55 2.28 1.35
C ARG A 5 -8.52 1.84 -0.11
N GLN A 6 -9.20 0.74 -0.42
CA GLN A 6 -9.24 0.14 -1.77
C GLN A 6 -7.85 -0.13 -2.37
N ARG A 7 -6.82 -0.26 -1.53
CA ARG A 7 -5.43 -0.48 -1.94
C ARG A 7 -4.90 0.59 -2.91
N LEU A 8 -5.39 1.82 -2.77
CA LEU A 8 -4.87 2.99 -3.49
C LEU A 8 -3.41 3.29 -3.10
N PHE A 9 -2.78 4.21 -3.83
CA PHE A 9 -1.55 4.84 -3.38
C PHE A 9 -1.88 5.79 -2.22
N SER A 10 -0.89 6.10 -1.38
CA SER A 10 -1.01 7.17 -0.38
C SER A 10 0.22 8.03 -0.35
N ILE A 11 0.02 9.31 -0.06
CA ILE A 11 1.08 10.27 0.22
C ILE A 11 0.82 10.90 1.57
N ASP A 12 1.84 10.94 2.40
CA ASP A 12 1.84 11.61 3.70
C ASP A 12 2.87 12.74 3.70
N TYR A 13 2.45 13.93 4.11
CA TYR A 13 3.31 15.07 4.36
C TYR A 13 3.37 15.35 5.86
N HIS A 14 4.57 15.29 6.43
CA HIS A 14 4.78 15.56 7.83
C HIS A 14 5.06 17.05 8.04
N HIS A 15 4.11 17.80 8.61
CA HIS A 15 4.24 19.24 8.77
C HIS A 15 5.24 19.62 9.87
N GLU A 16 5.05 19.11 11.08
CA GLU A 16 5.86 19.46 12.26
C GLU A 16 5.71 18.45 13.39
N GLY A 17 6.66 18.47 14.34
CA GLY A 17 6.67 17.66 15.56
C GLY A 17 7.82 16.66 15.61
N GLY A 18 7.65 15.61 16.42
CA GLY A 18 8.60 14.50 16.51
C GLY A 18 8.60 13.60 15.27
N ALA A 19 9.72 12.96 14.99
CA ALA A 19 9.89 12.15 13.78
C ALA A 19 8.93 10.95 13.72
N HIS A 20 8.49 10.62 12.50
CA HIS A 20 7.63 9.47 12.22
C HIS A 20 8.46 8.26 11.82
N HIS A 21 8.31 7.15 12.53
CA HIS A 21 8.95 5.88 12.23
C HIS A 21 7.99 4.98 11.48
N TRP A 22 8.34 4.60 10.26
CA TRP A 22 7.51 3.79 9.37
C TRP A 22 8.11 2.40 9.17
N TYR A 23 7.23 1.40 9.17
CA TYR A 23 7.51 0.03 8.75
C TYR A 23 6.58 -0.31 7.59
N ILE A 24 7.15 -0.54 6.41
CA ILE A 24 6.40 -0.65 5.16
C ILE A 24 6.64 -2.03 4.55
N VAL A 25 5.59 -2.83 4.43
CA VAL A 25 5.61 -4.14 3.78
C VAL A 25 5.07 -3.96 2.34
N PRO A 26 5.88 -4.26 1.30
CA PRO A 26 5.47 -4.15 -0.09
C PRO A 26 4.29 -5.07 -0.42
N THR A 27 3.48 -4.68 -1.41
CA THR A 27 2.26 -5.37 -1.80
C THR A 27 2.46 -6.86 -2.13
N ARG A 28 3.60 -7.20 -2.75
CA ARG A 28 3.98 -8.59 -3.09
C ARG A 28 4.13 -9.53 -1.88
N GLU A 29 4.34 -9.00 -0.68
CA GLU A 29 4.51 -9.79 0.54
C GLU A 29 3.19 -10.02 1.28
N ARG A 30 2.08 -9.41 0.81
CA ARG A 30 0.82 -9.37 1.56
C ARG A 30 0.13 -10.70 1.68
N GLU A 31 0.15 -11.50 0.62
CA GLU A 31 -0.51 -12.82 0.62
C GLU A 31 0.17 -13.73 1.64
N ILE A 32 1.51 -13.82 1.58
CA ILE A 32 2.31 -14.61 2.52
C ILE A 32 2.12 -14.08 3.96
N LEU A 33 2.11 -12.75 4.14
CA LEU A 33 1.86 -12.17 5.46
C LEU A 33 0.46 -12.50 5.99
N GLN A 34 -0.56 -12.52 5.13
CA GLN A 34 -1.92 -12.89 5.52
C GLN A 34 -1.99 -14.35 5.96
N GLU A 35 -1.35 -15.27 5.23
CA GLU A 35 -1.25 -16.69 5.61
C GLU A 35 -0.58 -16.89 6.97
N ILE A 36 0.51 -16.15 7.22
CA ILE A 36 1.20 -16.14 8.52
C ILE A 36 0.25 -15.66 9.61
N ILE A 37 -0.42 -14.53 9.40
CA ILE A 37 -1.36 -13.98 10.38
C ILE A 37 -2.51 -14.96 10.65
N ASP A 38 -3.07 -15.60 9.63
CA ASP A 38 -4.14 -16.58 9.79
C ASP A 38 -3.69 -17.81 10.60
N HIS A 39 -2.41 -18.20 10.52
CA HIS A 39 -1.84 -19.24 11.37
C HIS A 39 -1.77 -18.83 12.85
N TYR A 40 -1.38 -17.58 13.15
CA TYR A 40 -1.27 -17.09 14.52
C TYR A 40 -2.62 -16.68 15.13
N LYS A 41 -3.47 -16.03 14.33
CA LYS A 41 -4.76 -15.44 14.71
C LYS A 41 -5.73 -15.57 13.53
N PRO A 42 -6.47 -16.69 13.44
CA PRO A 42 -7.40 -16.92 12.35
C PRO A 42 -8.46 -15.83 12.29
N SER A 43 -8.89 -15.50 11.07
CA SER A 43 -9.92 -14.50 10.78
C SER A 43 -9.51 -13.05 11.02
N MET A 44 -8.23 -12.74 11.28
CA MET A 44 -7.74 -11.36 11.29
C MET A 44 -7.30 -10.93 9.89
N CYS A 45 -7.86 -9.82 9.39
CA CYS A 45 -7.52 -9.29 8.08
C CYS A 45 -6.57 -8.10 8.17
N LEU A 46 -5.55 -8.09 7.30
CA LEU A 46 -4.60 -6.98 7.16
C LEU A 46 -5.27 -5.67 6.72
N ASP A 47 -6.40 -5.73 6.01
CA ASP A 47 -7.11 -4.55 5.49
C ASP A 47 -7.94 -3.81 6.56
N HIS A 48 -8.06 -4.33 7.78
CA HIS A 48 -8.85 -3.70 8.85
C HIS A 48 -8.08 -2.67 9.67
N GLY A 49 -6.75 -2.57 9.50
CA GLY A 49 -5.95 -1.58 10.21
C GLY A 49 -5.78 -1.82 11.72
N GLN A 50 -6.17 -3.00 12.22
CA GLN A 50 -6.20 -3.30 13.66
C GLN A 50 -5.01 -4.14 14.16
N LEU A 51 -4.16 -4.62 13.24
CA LEU A 51 -3.01 -5.44 13.59
C LEU A 51 -1.80 -4.58 13.88
N LEU A 52 -1.09 -4.79 14.97
CA LEU A 52 0.27 -4.29 15.17
C LEU A 52 1.21 -5.49 15.09
N ILE A 53 2.14 -5.48 14.13
CA ILE A 53 3.05 -6.60 13.89
C ILE A 53 4.44 -6.19 14.35
N ASP A 54 5.01 -6.96 15.28
CA ASP A 54 6.41 -6.78 15.68
C ASP A 54 7.33 -7.08 14.48
N PRO A 55 8.27 -6.18 14.12
CA PRO A 55 9.24 -6.45 13.05
C PRO A 55 9.98 -7.79 13.19
N LEU A 56 10.18 -8.29 14.42
CA LEU A 56 10.78 -9.61 14.66
C LEU A 56 9.94 -10.75 14.07
N ILE A 57 8.62 -10.61 13.98
CA ILE A 57 7.75 -11.59 13.32
C ILE A 57 7.99 -11.56 11.81
N LEU A 58 8.18 -10.38 11.21
CA LEU A 58 8.49 -10.24 9.79
C LEU A 58 9.86 -10.88 9.49
N ASP A 59 10.87 -10.57 10.31
CA ASP A 59 12.23 -11.10 10.18
C ASP A 59 12.24 -12.65 10.27
N LYS A 60 11.55 -13.22 11.27
CA LYS A 60 11.46 -14.67 11.48
C LYS A 60 10.81 -15.43 10.34
N ASN A 61 9.87 -14.80 9.64
CA ASN A 61 9.15 -15.41 8.52
C ASN A 61 9.69 -14.96 7.16
N HIS A 62 10.86 -14.30 7.13
CA HIS A 62 11.52 -13.81 5.91
C HIS A 62 10.66 -12.86 5.06
N ILE A 63 9.75 -12.12 5.69
CA ILE A 63 8.94 -11.10 5.03
C ILE A 63 9.79 -9.85 4.83
N ARG A 64 9.87 -9.38 3.58
CA ARG A 64 10.61 -8.15 3.27
C ARG A 64 9.81 -6.92 3.68
N TYR A 65 10.48 -5.95 4.30
CA TYR A 65 9.90 -4.66 4.63
C TYR A 65 10.96 -3.57 4.64
N HIS A 66 10.52 -2.33 4.59
CA HIS A 66 11.35 -1.14 4.69
C HIS A 66 11.12 -0.44 6.02
N ARG A 67 12.19 0.12 6.58
CA ARG A 67 12.14 1.03 7.73
C ARG A 67 12.50 2.42 7.23
N VAL A 68 11.66 3.40 7.54
CA VAL A 68 11.87 4.80 7.13
C VAL A 68 11.64 5.70 8.34
N ILE A 69 12.50 6.69 8.53
CA ILE A 69 12.28 7.78 9.48
C ILE A 69 11.94 9.00 8.63
N GLN A 70 10.78 9.60 8.88
CA GLN A 70 10.30 10.79 8.20
C GLN A 70 10.36 11.97 9.18
N HIS A 71 11.07 13.01 8.80
CA HIS A 71 11.23 14.25 9.54
C HIS A 71 10.25 15.33 9.06
N PRO A 72 10.00 16.39 9.86
CA PRO A 72 9.20 17.52 9.41
C PRO A 72 9.67 18.10 8.07
N GLY A 73 8.72 18.36 7.18
CA GLY A 73 8.96 18.82 5.81
C GLY A 73 9.15 17.70 4.77
N GLU A 74 9.11 16.43 5.18
CA GLU A 74 9.31 15.29 4.27
C GLU A 74 8.00 14.61 3.85
N LEU A 75 8.06 14.02 2.65
CA LEU A 75 6.97 13.23 2.06
C LEU A 75 7.31 11.74 2.12
N VAL A 76 6.34 10.92 2.50
CA VAL A 76 6.36 9.46 2.30
C VAL A 76 5.28 9.09 1.29
N VAL A 77 5.66 8.44 0.20
CA VAL A 77 4.74 7.92 -0.81
C VAL A 77 4.73 6.40 -0.75
N LEU A 78 3.56 5.81 -0.57
CA LEU A 78 3.36 4.37 -0.56
C LEU A 78 2.72 3.93 -1.88
N SER A 79 3.27 2.86 -2.45
CA SER A 79 2.72 2.22 -3.64
C SER A 79 1.32 1.65 -3.37
N ALA A 80 0.53 1.49 -4.42
CA ALA A 80 -0.77 0.84 -4.34
C ALA A 80 -0.67 -0.51 -3.60
N GLY A 81 -1.58 -0.72 -2.66
CA GLY A 81 -1.67 -1.93 -1.86
C GLY A 81 -0.52 -2.14 -0.87
N ALA A 82 0.41 -1.21 -0.66
CA ALA A 82 1.42 -1.39 0.39
C ALA A 82 0.76 -1.42 1.79
N LEU A 83 1.36 -2.16 2.71
CA LEU A 83 0.99 -2.12 4.13
C LEU A 83 1.99 -1.26 4.89
N ALA A 84 1.50 -0.39 5.76
CA ALA A 84 2.35 0.42 6.62
C ALA A 84 1.90 0.33 8.08
N GLN A 85 2.84 0.49 9.00
CA GLN A 85 2.54 0.88 10.38
C GLN A 85 3.55 1.94 10.78
N SER A 86 3.09 2.92 11.54
CA SER A 86 3.95 4.00 12.00
C SER A 86 3.67 4.40 13.44
N PHE A 87 4.66 5.03 14.05
CA PHE A 87 4.54 5.70 15.34
C PHE A 87 5.38 6.97 15.35
N THR A 88 5.09 7.88 16.26
CA THR A 88 5.77 9.18 16.36
C THR A 88 6.52 9.26 17.68
N GLU A 89 7.68 9.93 17.68
CA GLU A 89 8.47 10.11 18.92
C GLU A 89 7.79 11.05 19.91
N ASP A 90 7.14 12.10 19.39
CA ASP A 90 6.44 13.13 20.16
C ASP A 90 5.11 13.53 19.48
N ALA A 91 4.42 14.52 20.04
CA ALA A 91 3.29 15.18 19.40
C ALA A 91 3.70 15.71 18.01
N SER A 92 2.88 15.43 17.01
CA SER A 92 3.12 15.81 15.62
C SER A 92 1.81 16.01 14.86
N TRP A 93 1.91 16.60 13.68
CA TRP A 93 0.81 16.68 12.73
C TRP A 93 1.32 16.38 11.31
N SER A 94 0.55 15.57 10.60
CA SER A 94 0.76 15.23 9.20
C SER A 94 -0.56 15.29 8.44
N GLU A 95 -0.47 15.49 7.13
CA GLU A 95 -1.59 15.39 6.21
C GLU A 95 -1.38 14.20 5.27
N SER A 96 -2.40 13.37 5.12
CA SER A 96 -2.35 12.13 4.36
C SER A 96 -3.53 12.07 3.39
N ILE A 97 -3.25 11.80 2.12
CA ILE A 97 -4.29 11.58 1.10
C ILE A 97 -4.04 10.29 0.33
N ALA A 98 -5.13 9.65 -0.11
CA ALA A 98 -5.10 8.54 -1.04
C ALA A 98 -5.26 9.05 -2.48
N PHE A 99 -4.57 8.42 -3.42
CA PHE A 99 -4.68 8.76 -4.85
C PHE A 99 -4.57 7.51 -5.73
N ALA A 100 -5.00 7.64 -6.99
CA ALA A 100 -4.95 6.57 -7.97
C ALA A 100 -4.02 6.96 -9.13
N LEU A 101 -3.26 6.00 -9.62
CA LEU A 101 -2.61 6.03 -10.93
C LEU A 101 -3.25 4.96 -11.82
N PRO A 102 -3.16 5.07 -13.15
CA PRO A 102 -3.52 3.98 -14.07
C PRO A 102 -3.11 2.58 -13.60
N SER A 103 -1.88 2.46 -13.09
CA SER A 103 -1.32 1.18 -12.69
C SER A 103 -2.06 0.53 -11.51
N TRP A 104 -2.79 1.29 -10.69
CA TRP A 104 -3.67 0.74 -9.65
C TRP A 104 -4.75 -0.20 -10.23
N ILE A 105 -5.23 0.10 -11.45
CA ILE A 105 -6.19 -0.74 -12.16
C ILE A 105 -5.45 -1.89 -12.87
N GLU A 106 -4.36 -1.58 -13.58
CA GLU A 106 -3.60 -2.56 -14.38
C GLU A 106 -2.95 -3.66 -13.51
N GLU A 107 -2.43 -3.30 -12.34
CA GLU A 107 -1.86 -4.22 -11.34
C GLU A 107 -2.95 -4.99 -10.57
N GLY A 108 -4.23 -4.73 -10.85
CA GLY A 108 -5.36 -5.47 -10.29
C GLY A 108 -5.78 -5.06 -8.89
N HIS A 109 -5.17 -4.03 -8.29
CA HIS A 109 -5.53 -3.55 -6.94
C HIS A 109 -6.98 -3.08 -6.84
N ALA A 110 -7.52 -2.52 -7.92
CA ALA A 110 -8.92 -2.11 -8.02
C ALA A 110 -9.92 -3.28 -8.10
N SER A 111 -9.47 -4.45 -8.58
CA SER A 111 -10.30 -5.66 -8.74
C SER A 111 -10.20 -6.62 -7.57
N VAL A 112 -9.29 -6.37 -6.61
CA VAL A 112 -9.28 -7.13 -5.37
C VAL A 112 -10.54 -6.78 -4.61
N SER A 113 -11.58 -7.59 -4.82
CA SER A 113 -12.70 -7.66 -3.90
C SER A 113 -12.08 -7.78 -2.52
N VAL A 114 -12.36 -6.79 -1.65
CA VAL A 114 -11.98 -6.84 -0.24
C VAL A 114 -12.28 -8.27 0.18
N PRO A 115 -11.24 -9.08 0.56
CA PRO A 115 -11.48 -10.46 0.92
C PRO A 115 -12.65 -10.43 1.87
N ARG A 116 -13.70 -11.23 1.60
CA ARG A 116 -14.84 -11.33 2.52
C ARG A 116 -14.25 -11.77 3.86
N CYS A 117 -13.88 -10.79 4.68
CA CYS A 117 -13.17 -11.04 5.90
C CYS A 117 -14.17 -11.78 6.78
N GLN A 118 -13.76 -12.92 7.29
CA GLN A 118 -14.60 -13.68 8.23
C GLN A 118 -14.61 -13.04 9.62
N CYS A 119 -13.86 -11.95 9.81
CA CYS A 119 -13.95 -11.14 11.00
C CYS A 119 -15.36 -10.56 11.13
N ASN A 120 -15.99 -10.81 12.28
CA ASN A 120 -17.30 -10.30 12.64
C ASN A 120 -17.27 -8.78 12.97
N ILE A 121 -16.38 -8.04 12.31
CA ILE A 121 -16.27 -6.59 12.44
C ILE A 121 -17.27 -6.04 11.45
N SER A 122 -18.42 -5.62 11.95
CA SER A 122 -19.38 -4.81 11.22
C SER A 122 -18.69 -3.52 10.79
N GLN A 123 -18.08 -3.52 9.61
CA GLN A 123 -17.86 -2.27 8.91
C GLN A 123 -19.24 -1.83 8.41
N ASP A 124 -19.96 -1.06 9.24
CA ASP A 124 -21.18 -0.32 8.88
C ASP A 124 -20.92 0.77 7.81
N PHE A 125 -19.84 0.63 7.05
CA PHE A 125 -19.50 1.52 5.97
C PHE A 125 -20.19 0.99 4.72
N LEU A 126 -21.06 1.82 4.13
CA LEU A 126 -21.42 1.67 2.74
C LEU A 126 -20.13 1.36 1.96
N PRO A 127 -20.10 0.32 1.12
CA PRO A 127 -18.92 0.09 0.31
C PRO A 127 -18.77 1.34 -0.55
N GLU A 128 -17.80 2.15 -0.20
CA GLU A 128 -17.31 3.22 -1.05
C GLU A 128 -16.74 2.45 -2.24
N ILE A 129 -17.51 2.33 -3.31
CA ILE A 129 -17.10 1.62 -4.52
C ILE A 129 -16.62 2.70 -5.47
N ILE A 130 -15.34 2.65 -5.82
CA ILE A 130 -14.88 3.36 -7.01
C ILE A 130 -15.43 2.58 -8.20
N ASP A 131 -16.31 3.21 -8.98
CA ASP A 131 -16.77 2.65 -10.24
C ASP A 131 -15.60 2.63 -11.23
N THR A 132 -14.98 1.47 -11.40
CA THR A 132 -13.83 1.33 -12.29
C THR A 132 -14.22 1.32 -13.77
N SER A 133 -15.51 1.18 -14.09
CA SER A 133 -16.00 1.14 -15.48
C SER A 133 -15.84 2.49 -16.20
N ILE A 134 -15.70 3.58 -15.45
CA ILE A 134 -15.42 4.91 -16.02
C ILE A 134 -14.00 5.01 -16.57
N PHE A 135 -13.06 4.19 -16.08
CA PHE A 135 -11.66 4.16 -16.52
C PHE A 135 -11.47 3.16 -17.66
N ARG A 136 -12.04 3.46 -18.83
CA ARG A 136 -11.89 2.59 -20.00
C ARG A 136 -10.42 2.48 -20.41
N PRO A 137 -9.96 1.29 -20.86
CA PRO A 137 -8.55 1.09 -21.24
C PRO A 137 -8.03 2.13 -22.24
N GLU A 138 -8.87 2.57 -23.18
CA GLU A 138 -8.47 3.57 -24.19
C GLU A 138 -8.22 4.95 -23.58
N LEU A 139 -8.97 5.33 -22.54
CA LEU A 139 -8.80 6.59 -21.82
C LEU A 139 -7.55 6.57 -20.95
N ILE A 140 -7.29 5.43 -20.29
CA ILE A 140 -6.07 5.20 -19.52
C ILE A 140 -4.85 5.32 -20.42
N GLN A 141 -4.83 4.58 -21.53
CA GLN A 141 -3.71 4.57 -22.46
C GLN A 141 -3.42 5.96 -23.03
N ARG A 142 -4.48 6.70 -23.37
CA ARG A 142 -4.37 8.09 -23.84
C ARG A 142 -3.74 8.98 -22.77
N TYR A 143 -4.19 8.89 -21.51
CA TYR A 143 -3.63 9.67 -20.40
C TYR A 143 -2.14 9.36 -20.18
N ILE A 144 -1.77 8.08 -20.16
CA ILE A 144 -0.37 7.65 -20.02
C ILE A 144 0.47 8.28 -21.12
N THR A 145 0.07 8.11 -22.38
CA THR A 145 0.83 8.60 -23.54
C THR A 145 0.93 10.13 -23.58
N SER A 146 -0.07 10.86 -23.12
CA SER A 146 -0.10 12.33 -23.23
C SER A 146 0.47 13.08 -22.02
N HIS A 147 0.50 12.46 -20.83
CA HIS A 147 0.85 13.14 -19.59
C HIS A 147 1.95 12.47 -18.77
N LEU A 148 2.21 11.19 -18.99
CA LEU A 148 3.30 10.48 -18.33
C LEU A 148 4.44 10.35 -19.35
N ASN A 149 5.56 11.02 -19.09
CA ASN A 149 6.81 10.78 -19.83
C ASN A 149 7.39 9.43 -19.42
N VAL A 150 6.70 8.34 -19.78
CA VAL A 150 7.21 6.98 -19.57
C VAL A 150 8.24 6.75 -20.68
N THR A 151 9.52 6.99 -20.38
CA THR A 151 10.58 6.36 -21.16
C THR A 151 10.46 4.86 -20.91
N THR A 152 10.23 4.09 -21.96
CA THR A 152 10.26 2.62 -21.89
C THR A 152 11.72 2.19 -21.74
N ASP A 153 12.32 2.46 -20.58
CA ASP A 153 13.68 1.99 -20.24
C ASP A 153 13.62 0.54 -19.74
N ASP A 154 13.08 -0.35 -20.57
CA ASP A 154 13.09 -1.81 -20.34
C ASP A 154 13.74 -2.56 -21.52
N GLU A 155 14.66 -1.90 -22.24
CA GLU A 155 15.60 -2.53 -23.20
C GLU A 155 17.03 -2.59 -22.61
N SER A 156 17.22 -3.03 -21.37
CA SER A 156 18.58 -3.23 -20.83
C SER A 156 18.83 -4.51 -20.01
N LEU A 157 18.06 -5.58 -20.25
CA LEU A 157 18.36 -6.91 -19.66
C LEU A 157 18.51 -8.08 -20.66
N THR A 158 18.44 -7.84 -21.97
CA THR A 158 18.89 -8.80 -22.98
C THR A 158 20.20 -8.33 -23.58
N LEU A 159 21.32 -8.71 -22.95
CA LEU A 159 22.61 -9.09 -23.57
C LEU A 159 23.70 -9.19 -22.49
N LYS A 160 23.97 -10.42 -22.03
CA LYS A 160 25.33 -10.98 -21.90
C LYS A 160 25.24 -12.44 -21.48
N GLY A 161 25.10 -13.30 -22.50
CA GLY A 161 25.80 -14.56 -22.50
C GLY A 161 27.22 -14.30 -23.01
N SER A 162 28.21 -14.65 -22.20
CA SER A 162 29.53 -15.14 -22.61
C SER A 162 30.16 -15.85 -21.42
#